data_AF-A0A4V6JI95-F1
#
_entry.id   AF-A0A4V6JI95-F1
#
_cell.length_a   1.000
_cell.length_b   1.000
_cell.length_c   1.000
_cell.angle_alpha   90.00
_cell.angle_beta   90.00
_cell.angle_gamma   90.00
#
_symmetry.space_group_name_H-M   'P 1'
#
loop_
_entity.id
_entity.type
_entity.pdbx_description
1 polymer ?
#
loop_
_entity_poly.entity_id
_entity_poly.type
_entity_poly.pdbx_seq_one_letter_code
_entity_poly.pdbx_strand_id
1 'polypeptide(L)'
;MNKTSGKVQVFGYDTDKDIVNAKRQLGLVPQEFNFNPFETVMQIVVNQAGYYGVTRRDALSRAEKYLTQLDLWEKRNERARMLSGGMKRRLMIARALMHQPKLLILDEPTAGVDIELRRSMWGFLKDLNAQGTTIILTTHYLEEAEMLCRNIGIIQNGELVENTSMKGLLAKLKSETFILDLAAKSPLPTLDGYHSRLVDTSTLEVEVMREQGLNGLFSQLSAQGVQVLSMRNKANRLEELFVTLVNGNGEKA
;
A
#
# COMPACT_ATOMS: atom_id res chain seq x y z
N MET A 1 25.67 -1.69 2.93
CA MET A 1 25.56 -1.20 4.32
C MET A 1 25.63 -2.37 5.27
N ASN A 2 26.39 -2.24 6.36
CA ASN A 2 26.45 -3.21 7.44
C ASN A 2 25.63 -2.68 8.62
N LYS A 3 24.87 -3.54 9.28
CA LYS A 3 24.15 -3.18 10.52
C LYS A 3 25.15 -2.86 11.64
N THR A 4 24.81 -1.92 12.51
CA THR A 4 25.62 -1.60 13.70
C THR A 4 25.53 -2.71 14.76
N SER A 5 24.35 -3.29 14.95
CA SER A 5 24.11 -4.38 15.90
C SER A 5 22.81 -5.14 15.53
N GLY A 6 22.43 -6.16 16.32
CA GLY A 6 21.21 -6.96 16.10
C GLY A 6 21.42 -8.21 15.25
N LYS A 7 20.35 -8.99 15.02
CA LYS A 7 20.35 -10.22 14.22
C LYS A 7 19.14 -10.22 13.27
N VAL A 8 19.35 -10.69 12.05
CA VAL A 8 18.30 -10.81 11.04
C VAL A 8 18.36 -12.22 10.47
N GLN A 9 17.20 -12.87 10.43
CA GLN A 9 17.04 -14.20 9.86
C GLN A 9 15.90 -14.19 8.85
N VAL A 10 16.11 -14.84 7.71
CA VAL A 10 15.15 -14.93 6.62
C VAL A 10 14.91 -16.41 6.34
N PHE A 11 13.72 -16.90 6.70
CA PHE A 11 13.35 -18.32 6.61
C PHE A 11 14.40 -19.28 7.20
N GLY A 12 14.98 -18.91 8.34
CA GLY A 12 16.00 -19.70 9.04
C GLY A 12 17.45 -19.42 8.64
N TYR A 13 17.69 -18.64 7.57
CA TYR A 13 19.04 -18.25 7.14
C TYR A 13 19.46 -16.93 7.78
N ASP A 14 20.60 -16.91 8.45
CA ASP A 14 21.20 -15.72 9.04
C ASP A 14 21.83 -14.84 7.95
N THR A 15 21.52 -13.55 7.93
CA THR A 15 21.96 -12.64 6.86
C THR A 15 23.45 -12.33 6.87
N ASP A 16 24.17 -12.62 7.96
CA ASP A 16 25.62 -12.39 8.04
C ASP A 16 26.40 -13.69 7.76
N LYS A 17 25.86 -14.82 8.21
CA LYS A 17 26.52 -16.13 8.12
C LYS A 17 26.16 -16.92 6.86
N ASP A 18 24.92 -16.78 6.38
CA ASP A 18 24.40 -17.51 5.22
C ASP A 18 23.72 -16.54 4.22
N ILE A 19 24.53 -15.58 3.77
CA ILE A 19 24.11 -14.50 2.86
C ILE A 19 23.49 -15.06 1.57
N VAL A 20 24.07 -16.13 1.01
CA VAL A 20 23.66 -16.66 -0.29
C VAL A 20 22.28 -17.31 -0.19
N ASN A 21 22.05 -18.17 0.79
CA ASN A 21 20.74 -18.79 0.94
C ASN A 21 19.68 -17.77 1.39
N ALA A 22 20.04 -16.80 2.24
CA ALA A 22 19.16 -15.70 2.59
C ALA A 22 18.72 -14.90 1.34
N LYS A 23 19.67 -14.49 0.48
CA LYS A 23 19.39 -13.78 -0.78
C LYS A 23 18.51 -14.60 -1.72
N ARG A 24 18.70 -15.92 -1.81
CA ARG A 24 17.86 -16.81 -2.62
C ARG A 24 16.39 -16.83 -2.18
N GLN A 25 16.10 -16.52 -0.92
CA GLN A 25 14.72 -16.43 -0.46
C GLN A 25 14.05 -15.08 -0.78
N LEU A 26 14.83 -14.07 -1.19
CA LEU A 26 14.42 -12.67 -1.25
C LEU A 26 14.32 -12.16 -2.70
N GLY A 27 13.20 -11.53 -3.04
CA GLY A 27 13.08 -10.63 -4.19
C GLY A 27 13.11 -9.20 -3.68
N LEU A 28 13.94 -8.34 -4.27
CA LEU A 28 14.04 -6.93 -3.88
C LEU A 28 13.71 -6.03 -5.07
N VAL A 29 12.79 -5.10 -4.84
CA VAL A 29 12.42 -4.02 -5.77
C VAL A 29 12.73 -2.69 -5.10
N PRO A 30 13.92 -2.10 -5.36
CA PRO A 30 14.28 -0.79 -4.83
C PRO A 30 13.47 0.34 -5.48
N GLN A 31 13.50 1.52 -4.84
CA GLN A 31 12.88 2.74 -5.35
C GLN A 31 13.48 3.17 -6.70
N GLU A 32 14.80 3.07 -6.88
CA GLU A 32 15.50 3.43 -8.13
C GLU A 32 15.62 2.26 -9.12
N PHE A 33 15.61 2.57 -10.43
CA PHE A 33 15.83 1.58 -11.48
C PHE A 33 17.31 1.21 -11.57
N ASN A 34 17.63 -0.09 -11.47
CA ASN A 34 19.01 -0.57 -11.43
C ASN A 34 19.32 -1.67 -12.47
N PHE A 35 18.60 -1.70 -13.60
CA PHE A 35 18.93 -2.57 -14.74
C PHE A 35 19.63 -1.78 -15.85
N ASN A 36 20.33 -2.50 -16.73
CA ASN A 36 21.02 -1.89 -17.85
C ASN A 36 20.00 -1.32 -18.86
N PRO A 37 20.05 -0.01 -19.20
CA PRO A 37 19.09 0.63 -20.09
C PRO A 37 19.14 0.12 -21.55
N PHE A 38 20.22 -0.56 -21.94
CA PHE A 38 20.44 -1.05 -23.30
C PHE A 38 20.00 -2.51 -23.51
N GLU A 39 19.79 -3.26 -22.42
CA GLU A 39 19.26 -4.62 -22.49
C GLU A 39 17.77 -4.62 -22.82
N THR A 40 17.31 -5.68 -23.50
CA THR A 40 15.88 -5.90 -23.70
C THR A 40 15.20 -6.36 -22.42
N VAL A 41 13.89 -6.14 -22.35
CA VAL A 41 13.05 -6.63 -21.25
C VAL A 41 13.26 -8.12 -20.98
N MET A 42 13.28 -8.95 -22.03
CA MET A 42 13.53 -10.38 -21.94
C MET A 42 14.93 -10.68 -21.38
N GLN A 43 15.96 -9.98 -21.88
CA GLN A 43 17.33 -10.18 -21.41
C GLN A 43 17.45 -9.89 -19.91
N ILE A 44 16.85 -8.80 -19.44
CA ILE A 44 16.90 -8.40 -18.03
C ILE A 44 16.34 -9.49 -17.11
N VAL A 45 15.16 -10.03 -17.43
CA VAL A 45 14.52 -11.05 -16.58
C VAL A 45 15.21 -12.41 -16.67
N VAL A 46 15.63 -12.83 -17.87
CA VAL A 46 16.31 -14.13 -18.04
C VAL A 46 17.70 -14.12 -17.42
N ASN A 47 18.46 -13.02 -17.57
CA ASN A 47 19.78 -12.86 -16.95
C ASN A 47 19.67 -12.88 -15.43
N GLN A 48 18.66 -12.22 -14.85
CA GLN A 48 18.41 -12.28 -13.41
C GLN A 48 18.19 -13.72 -12.95
N ALA A 49 17.34 -14.48 -13.65
CA ALA A 49 17.07 -15.88 -13.29
C ALA A 49 18.37 -16.70 -13.27
N GLY A 50 19.26 -16.46 -14.24
CA GLY A 50 20.56 -17.11 -14.35
C GLY A 50 21.47 -16.88 -13.14
N TYR A 51 21.50 -15.67 -12.58
CA TYR A 51 22.26 -15.37 -11.35
C TYR A 51 21.81 -16.18 -10.13
N TYR A 52 20.57 -16.67 -10.13
CA TYR A 52 20.02 -17.52 -9.09
C TYR A 52 20.04 -19.02 -9.45
N GLY A 53 20.69 -19.40 -10.55
CA GLY A 53 20.83 -20.79 -10.97
C GLY A 53 19.59 -21.37 -11.65
N VAL A 54 18.65 -20.54 -12.09
CA VAL A 54 17.47 -21.00 -12.85
C VAL A 54 17.91 -21.35 -14.27
N THR A 55 17.51 -22.52 -14.76
CA THR A 55 17.86 -22.95 -16.12
C THR A 55 17.26 -22.00 -17.15
N ARG A 56 17.90 -21.83 -18.31
CA ARG A 56 17.40 -20.94 -19.37
C ARG A 56 15.98 -21.32 -19.83
N ARG A 57 15.68 -22.61 -19.91
CA ARG A 57 14.35 -23.11 -20.29
C ARG A 57 13.29 -22.65 -19.29
N ASP A 58 13.54 -22.86 -18.00
CA ASP A 58 12.58 -22.48 -16.95
C ASP A 58 12.49 -20.96 -16.82
N ALA A 59 13.61 -20.24 -17.02
CA ALA A 59 13.64 -18.78 -17.04
C ALA A 59 12.77 -18.21 -18.17
N LEU A 60 12.79 -18.79 -19.37
CA LEU A 60 11.93 -18.34 -20.47
C LEU A 60 10.44 -18.56 -20.16
N SER A 61 10.08 -19.72 -19.61
CA SER A 61 8.70 -20.00 -19.19
C SER A 61 8.23 -19.05 -18.08
N ARG A 62 9.08 -18.76 -17.09
CA ARG A 62 8.79 -17.78 -16.03
C ARG A 62 8.69 -16.36 -16.57
N ALA A 63 9.57 -15.99 -17.51
CA ALA A 63 9.56 -14.68 -18.14
C ALA A 63 8.25 -14.44 -18.86
N GLU A 64 7.78 -15.41 -19.65
CA GLU A 64 6.47 -15.34 -20.30
C GLU A 64 5.33 -15.18 -19.30
N LYS A 65 5.29 -16.01 -18.26
CA LYS A 65 4.28 -15.90 -17.20
C LYS A 65 4.27 -14.50 -16.56
N TYR A 66 5.40 -14.05 -16.01
CA TYR A 66 5.44 -12.82 -15.22
C TYR A 66 5.33 -11.56 -16.08
N LEU A 67 5.93 -11.54 -17.27
CA LEU A 67 5.76 -10.40 -18.18
C LEU A 67 4.34 -10.31 -18.71
N THR A 68 3.63 -11.43 -18.91
CA THR A 68 2.21 -11.42 -19.30
C THR A 68 1.34 -10.88 -18.17
N GLN A 69 1.52 -11.38 -16.94
CA GLN A 69 0.77 -10.93 -15.76
C GLN A 69 0.99 -9.44 -15.41
N LEU A 70 2.07 -8.83 -15.91
CA LEU A 70 2.43 -7.44 -15.67
C LEU A 70 2.28 -6.56 -16.94
N ASP A 71 1.60 -7.03 -17.97
CA ASP A 71 1.34 -6.33 -19.24
C ASP A 71 2.61 -5.81 -19.94
N LEU A 72 3.66 -6.64 -19.96
CA LEU A 72 4.97 -6.34 -20.57
C LEU A 72 5.41 -7.35 -21.63
N TRP A 73 4.65 -8.41 -21.89
CA TRP A 73 5.05 -9.47 -22.82
C TRP A 73 5.26 -8.97 -24.26
N GLU A 74 4.39 -8.09 -24.75
CA GLU A 74 4.54 -7.48 -26.09
C GLU A 74 5.78 -6.59 -26.20
N LYS A 75 6.30 -6.13 -25.06
CA LYS A 75 7.50 -5.28 -24.94
C LYS A 75 8.78 -6.08 -24.69
N ARG A 76 8.72 -7.42 -24.70
CA ARG A 76 9.85 -8.30 -24.35
C ARG A 76 11.14 -8.04 -25.17
N ASN A 77 10.99 -7.58 -26.41
CA ASN A 77 12.10 -7.29 -27.33
C ASN A 77 12.54 -5.82 -27.31
N GLU A 78 11.83 -4.95 -26.59
CA GLU A 78 12.20 -3.54 -26.48
C GLU A 78 13.31 -3.34 -25.45
N ARG A 79 14.16 -2.35 -25.70
CA ARG A 79 15.21 -1.95 -24.74
C ARG A 79 14.59 -1.24 -23.55
N ALA A 80 15.11 -1.48 -22.36
CA ALA A 80 14.53 -0.95 -21.12
C ALA A 80 14.47 0.59 -21.08
N ARG A 81 15.39 1.29 -21.76
CA ARG A 81 15.33 2.76 -21.89
C ARG A 81 14.07 3.28 -22.59
N MET A 82 13.44 2.48 -23.44
CA MET A 82 12.24 2.85 -24.20
C MET A 82 10.95 2.70 -23.39
N LEU A 83 11.02 2.05 -22.22
CA LEU A 83 9.89 1.87 -21.33
C LEU A 83 9.54 3.15 -20.57
N SER A 84 8.25 3.37 -20.34
CA SER A 84 7.77 4.40 -19.40
C SER A 84 8.18 4.07 -17.96
N GLY A 85 8.08 5.04 -17.05
CA GLY A 85 8.40 4.82 -15.62
C GLY A 85 7.59 3.67 -15.00
N GLY A 86 6.27 3.63 -15.24
CA GLY A 86 5.42 2.54 -14.75
C GLY A 86 5.76 1.18 -15.38
N MET A 87 6.13 1.15 -16.66
CA MET A 87 6.61 -0.09 -17.30
C MET A 87 7.93 -0.58 -16.69
N LYS A 88 8.87 0.33 -16.41
CA LYS A 88 10.13 0.02 -15.73
C LYS A 88 9.89 -0.54 -14.33
N ARG A 89 8.93 0.01 -13.59
CA ARG A 89 8.55 -0.46 -12.26
C ARG A 89 7.98 -1.87 -12.28
N ARG A 90 7.09 -2.17 -13.22
CA ARG A 90 6.57 -3.54 -13.44
C ARG A 90 7.68 -4.51 -13.87
N LEU A 91 8.62 -4.07 -14.70
CA LEU A 91 9.80 -4.88 -15.05
C LEU A 91 10.66 -5.22 -13.82
N MET A 92 10.84 -4.28 -12.89
CA MET A 92 11.57 -4.56 -11.64
C MET A 92 10.89 -5.65 -10.82
N ILE A 93 9.56 -5.63 -10.73
CA ILE A 93 8.78 -6.67 -10.04
C ILE A 93 8.94 -8.01 -10.76
N ALA A 94 8.75 -8.05 -12.09
CA ALA A 94 8.94 -9.27 -12.88
C ALA A 94 10.33 -9.88 -12.65
N ARG A 95 11.36 -9.03 -12.71
CA ARG A 95 12.76 -9.41 -12.46
C ARG A 95 12.95 -9.99 -11.06
N ALA A 96 12.39 -9.37 -10.03
CA ALA A 96 12.51 -9.85 -8.64
C ALA A 96 11.84 -11.21 -8.41
N LEU A 97 10.91 -11.63 -9.27
CA LEU A 97 10.17 -12.89 -9.17
C LEU A 97 10.80 -14.05 -9.94
N MET A 98 11.83 -13.80 -10.75
CA MET A 98 12.39 -14.79 -11.68
C MET A 98 12.96 -16.03 -11.00
N HIS A 99 13.45 -15.90 -9.77
CA HIS A 99 13.93 -17.01 -8.93
C HIS A 99 12.87 -17.54 -7.96
N GLN A 100 11.64 -17.04 -8.02
CA GLN A 100 10.50 -17.43 -7.17
C GLN A 100 10.81 -17.31 -5.66
N PRO A 101 11.14 -16.10 -5.18
CA PRO A 101 11.44 -15.89 -3.77
C PRO A 101 10.23 -16.15 -2.87
N LYS A 102 10.50 -16.54 -1.63
CA LYS A 102 9.46 -16.68 -0.59
C LYS A 102 9.07 -15.34 0.04
N LEU A 103 9.99 -14.36 0.01
CA LEU A 103 9.78 -13.00 0.51
C LEU A 103 10.10 -11.98 -0.59
N LEU A 104 9.13 -11.13 -0.90
CA LEU A 104 9.27 -9.98 -1.80
C LEU A 104 9.28 -8.69 -0.98
N ILE A 105 10.30 -7.85 -1.18
CA ILE A 105 10.42 -6.53 -0.57
C ILE A 105 10.25 -5.48 -1.66
N LEU A 106 9.29 -4.58 -1.47
CA LEU A 106 8.88 -3.54 -2.41
C LEU A 106 9.08 -2.17 -1.77
N ASP A 107 9.93 -1.36 -2.38
CA ASP A 107 10.20 0.00 -1.93
C ASP A 107 9.43 1.03 -2.75
N GLU A 108 8.36 1.58 -2.16
CA GLU A 108 7.41 2.50 -2.79
C GLU A 108 6.93 2.07 -4.19
N PRO A 109 6.47 0.82 -4.40
CA PRO A 109 6.29 0.24 -5.72
C PRO A 109 5.33 1.01 -6.62
N THR A 110 4.41 1.79 -6.08
CA THR A 110 3.41 2.55 -6.85
C THR A 110 3.75 4.02 -7.05
N ALA A 111 4.90 4.50 -6.56
CA ALA A 111 5.34 5.88 -6.75
C ALA A 111 5.49 6.23 -8.24
N GLY A 112 4.87 7.33 -8.66
CA GLY A 112 4.92 7.80 -10.05
C GLY A 112 4.18 6.92 -11.06
N VAL A 113 3.34 5.98 -10.60
CA VAL A 113 2.49 5.13 -11.44
C VAL A 113 1.07 5.70 -11.49
N ASP A 114 0.48 5.72 -12.68
CA ASP A 114 -0.90 6.14 -12.90
C ASP A 114 -1.92 5.28 -12.14
N ILE A 115 -3.11 5.83 -11.87
CA ILE A 115 -4.16 5.21 -11.04
C ILE A 115 -4.59 3.84 -11.59
N GLU A 116 -4.78 3.72 -12.91
CA GLU A 116 -5.24 2.46 -13.50
C GLU A 116 -4.20 1.34 -13.34
N LEU A 117 -2.95 1.69 -13.64
CA LEU A 117 -1.81 0.78 -13.50
C LEU A 117 -1.56 0.37 -12.05
N ARG A 118 -1.78 1.30 -11.11
CA ARG A 118 -1.69 1.05 -9.67
C ARG A 118 -2.66 -0.05 -9.24
N ARG A 119 -3.92 0.02 -9.67
CA ARG A 119 -4.94 -0.99 -9.33
C ARG A 119 -4.61 -2.38 -9.90
N SER A 120 -4.14 -2.45 -11.14
CA SER A 120 -3.69 -3.70 -11.75
C SER A 120 -2.53 -4.32 -10.94
N MET A 121 -1.53 -3.49 -10.59
CA MET A 121 -0.40 -3.93 -9.78
C MET A 121 -0.81 -4.40 -8.37
N TRP A 122 -1.78 -3.73 -7.75
CA TRP A 122 -2.33 -4.17 -6.46
C TRP A 122 -3.01 -5.54 -6.56
N GLY A 123 -3.80 -5.76 -7.62
CA GLY A 123 -4.42 -7.06 -7.88
C GLY A 123 -3.36 -8.16 -8.00
N PHE A 124 -2.34 -7.92 -8.82
CA PHE A 124 -1.22 -8.84 -8.98
C PHE A 124 -0.51 -9.16 -7.66
N LEU A 125 -0.21 -8.16 -6.82
CA LEU A 125 0.46 -8.36 -5.54
C LEU A 125 -0.43 -9.12 -4.54
N LYS A 126 -1.75 -8.89 -4.54
CA LYS A 126 -2.71 -9.65 -3.73
C LYS A 126 -2.73 -11.12 -4.14
N ASP A 127 -2.80 -11.40 -5.44
CA ASP A 127 -2.80 -12.78 -5.95
C ASP A 127 -1.49 -13.49 -5.61
N LEU A 128 -0.36 -12.79 -5.72
CA LEU A 128 0.95 -13.32 -5.36
C LEU A 128 1.05 -13.63 -3.85
N ASN A 129 0.48 -12.77 -3.00
CA ASN A 129 0.40 -13.03 -1.56
C ASN A 129 -0.51 -14.21 -1.24
N ALA A 130 -1.65 -14.32 -1.92
CA ALA A 130 -2.59 -15.44 -1.77
C ALA A 130 -1.95 -16.78 -2.19
N GLN A 131 -1.02 -16.76 -3.14
CA GLN A 131 -0.21 -17.92 -3.53
C GLN A 131 0.88 -18.31 -2.52
N GLY A 132 1.02 -17.57 -1.41
CA GLY A 132 1.92 -17.89 -0.30
C GLY A 132 3.21 -17.06 -0.24
N THR A 133 3.40 -16.09 -1.14
CA THR A 133 4.55 -15.18 -1.08
C THR A 133 4.39 -14.19 0.06
N THR A 134 5.38 -14.07 0.95
CA THR A 134 5.39 -12.99 1.95
C THR A 134 5.79 -11.69 1.26
N ILE A 135 5.06 -10.60 1.50
CA ILE A 135 5.36 -9.30 0.90
C ILE A 135 5.58 -8.29 2.02
N ILE A 136 6.71 -7.58 1.96
CA ILE A 136 6.98 -6.38 2.76
C ILE A 136 6.96 -5.20 1.78
N LEU A 137 6.18 -4.19 2.15
CA LEU A 137 5.96 -2.99 1.36
C LEU A 137 6.30 -1.78 2.24
N THR A 138 7.12 -0.86 1.72
CA THR A 138 7.23 0.50 2.26
C THR A 138 6.44 1.44 1.38
N THR A 139 5.67 2.32 1.99
CA THR A 139 4.86 3.31 1.29
C THR A 139 4.56 4.49 2.20
N HIS A 140 4.50 5.69 1.63
CA HIS A 140 3.92 6.86 2.26
C HIS A 140 2.45 7.06 1.86
N TYR A 141 1.92 6.23 0.95
CA TYR A 141 0.51 6.26 0.56
C TYR A 141 -0.29 5.32 1.45
N LEU A 142 -1.03 5.87 2.41
CA LEU A 142 -1.79 5.06 3.37
C LEU A 142 -2.90 4.23 2.72
N GLU A 143 -3.50 4.71 1.62
CA GLU A 143 -4.47 3.94 0.82
C GLU A 143 -3.86 2.62 0.32
N GLU A 144 -2.59 2.62 -0.09
CA GLU A 144 -1.90 1.41 -0.54
C GLU A 144 -1.74 0.40 0.60
N ALA A 145 -1.36 0.89 1.79
CA ALA A 145 -1.25 0.05 2.98
C ALA A 145 -2.63 -0.53 3.34
N GLU A 146 -3.70 0.27 3.34
CA GLU A 146 -5.05 -0.21 3.61
C GLU A 146 -5.51 -1.28 2.63
N MET A 147 -5.22 -1.07 1.35
CA MET A 147 -5.62 -1.98 0.28
C MET A 147 -4.86 -3.30 0.29
N LEU A 148 -3.56 -3.30 0.61
CA LEU A 148 -2.68 -4.47 0.44
C LEU A 148 -2.31 -5.18 1.76
N CYS A 149 -2.26 -4.47 2.87
CA CYS A 149 -1.60 -4.96 4.08
C CYS A 149 -2.59 -5.51 5.11
N ARG A 150 -2.27 -6.68 5.67
CA ARG A 150 -2.96 -7.23 6.85
C ARG A 150 -2.42 -6.64 8.16
N ASN A 151 -1.12 -6.37 8.18
CA ASN A 151 -0.39 -5.81 9.31
C ASN A 151 0.35 -4.56 8.85
N ILE A 152 0.51 -3.61 9.76
CA ILE A 152 1.19 -2.35 9.52
C ILE A 152 2.17 -2.06 10.65
N GLY A 153 3.35 -1.61 10.27
CA GLY A 153 4.35 -1.05 11.16
C GLY A 153 4.56 0.41 10.83
N ILE A 154 4.52 1.31 11.81
CA ILE A 154 4.83 2.72 11.62
C ILE A 154 6.20 2.98 12.22
N ILE A 155 7.10 3.53 11.41
CA ILE A 155 8.46 3.87 11.82
C ILE A 155 8.59 5.39 11.88
N GLN A 156 9.09 5.91 12.99
CA GLN A 156 9.37 7.33 13.20
C GLN A 156 10.74 7.46 13.88
N ASN A 157 11.61 8.33 13.35
CA ASN A 157 12.96 8.56 13.89
C ASN A 157 13.80 7.29 14.11
N GLY A 158 13.58 6.26 13.28
CA GLY A 158 14.29 4.97 13.37
C GLY A 158 13.68 3.96 14.35
N GLU A 159 12.58 4.30 15.01
CA GLU A 159 11.88 3.42 15.96
C GLU A 159 10.52 2.96 15.44
N LEU A 160 10.16 1.71 15.74
CA LEU A 160 8.86 1.15 15.42
C LEU A 160 7.85 1.60 16.47
N VAL A 161 7.16 2.70 16.22
CA VAL A 161 6.20 3.31 17.15
C VAL A 161 4.85 2.59 17.17
N GLU A 162 4.51 1.88 16.09
CA GLU A 162 3.30 1.05 16.01
C GLU A 162 3.59 -0.26 15.29
N ASN A 163 2.97 -1.34 15.76
CA ASN A 163 3.00 -2.65 15.13
C ASN A 163 1.69 -3.38 15.43
N THR A 164 0.76 -3.37 14.47
CA THR A 164 -0.58 -3.91 14.68
C THR A 164 -1.20 -4.41 13.37
N SER A 165 -2.36 -5.05 13.46
CA SER A 165 -3.15 -5.35 12.27
C SER A 165 -3.76 -4.06 11.70
N MET A 166 -4.03 -4.02 10.39
CA MET A 166 -4.72 -2.89 9.76
C MET A 166 -6.07 -2.62 10.45
N LYS A 167 -6.82 -3.68 10.77
CA LYS A 167 -8.06 -3.59 11.55
C LYS A 167 -7.83 -2.99 12.94
N GLY A 168 -6.76 -3.39 13.61
CA GLY A 168 -6.38 -2.87 14.93
C GLY A 168 -5.99 -1.40 14.89
N LEU A 169 -5.26 -0.97 13.85
CA LEU A 169 -4.92 0.44 13.64
C LEU A 169 -6.18 1.27 13.43
N LEU A 170 -7.05 0.86 12.50
CA LEU A 170 -8.33 1.54 12.23
C LEU A 170 -9.27 1.55 13.44
N ALA A 171 -9.14 0.58 14.35
CA ALA A 171 -9.93 0.54 15.57
C ALA A 171 -9.52 1.58 16.62
N LYS A 172 -8.32 2.18 16.50
CA LYS A 172 -7.87 3.27 17.38
C LYS A 172 -8.58 4.60 17.10
N LEU A 173 -9.25 4.73 15.97
CA LEU A 173 -10.13 5.87 15.68
C LEU A 173 -11.32 5.85 16.64
N LYS A 174 -11.43 6.90 17.46
CA LYS A 174 -12.54 7.10 18.40
C LYS A 174 -13.80 7.63 17.71
N SER A 175 -13.59 8.38 16.62
CA SER A 175 -14.63 9.02 15.84
C SER A 175 -14.48 8.70 14.36
N GLU A 176 -15.59 8.82 13.63
CA GLU A 176 -15.65 8.79 12.18
C GLU A 176 -16.33 10.07 11.70
N THR A 177 -15.73 10.71 10.69
CA THR A 177 -16.28 11.92 10.10
C THR A 177 -17.09 11.56 8.86
N PHE A 178 -18.36 11.92 8.88
CA PHE A 178 -19.31 11.72 7.80
C PHE A 178 -19.62 13.04 7.10
N ILE A 179 -19.75 12.97 5.78
CA ILE A 179 -20.29 14.05 4.97
C ILE A 179 -21.71 13.65 4.57
N LEU A 180 -22.68 14.48 4.94
CA LEU A 180 -24.09 14.31 4.63
C LEU A 180 -24.50 15.35 3.58
N ASP A 181 -25.08 14.90 2.48
CA ASP A 181 -25.72 15.79 1.51
C ASP A 181 -27.18 15.97 1.90
N LEU A 182 -27.58 17.21 2.16
CA LEU A 182 -28.91 17.60 2.60
C LEU A 182 -29.76 18.05 1.41
N ALA A 183 -31.08 17.87 1.50
CA ALA A 183 -32.00 18.38 0.49
C ALA A 183 -31.95 19.90 0.39
N ALA A 184 -32.12 20.43 -0.83
CA ALA A 184 -32.16 21.86 -1.06
C ALA A 184 -33.24 22.54 -0.19
N LYS A 185 -32.88 23.62 0.50
CA LYS A 185 -33.72 24.36 1.48
C LYS A 185 -33.97 23.64 2.81
N SER A 186 -33.16 22.63 3.16
CA SER A 186 -33.19 22.09 4.53
C SER A 186 -32.91 23.21 5.55
N PRO A 187 -33.62 23.23 6.69
CA PRO A 187 -33.30 24.17 7.77
C PRO A 187 -31.90 23.90 8.30
N LEU A 188 -31.28 24.91 8.91
CA LEU A 188 -29.94 24.78 9.48
C LEU A 188 -30.01 23.80 10.68
N PRO A 189 -29.31 22.64 10.62
CA PRO A 189 -29.42 21.65 11.68
C PRO A 189 -28.66 22.10 12.93
N THR A 190 -29.29 21.98 14.10
CA THR A 190 -28.61 22.02 15.40
C THR A 190 -28.48 20.61 15.93
N LEU A 191 -27.25 20.16 16.18
CA LEU A 191 -26.96 18.81 16.65
C LEU A 191 -26.39 18.83 18.06
N ASP A 192 -27.09 18.18 18.99
CA ASP A 192 -26.66 18.05 20.37
C ASP A 192 -25.77 16.81 20.54
N GLY A 193 -24.58 17.02 21.08
CA GLY A 193 -23.60 15.97 21.35
C GLY A 193 -22.80 15.52 20.12
N TYR A 194 -22.98 16.13 18.95
CA TYR A 194 -22.16 15.86 17.77
C TYR A 194 -21.35 17.10 17.40
N HIS A 195 -20.07 16.91 17.11
CA HIS A 195 -19.28 17.98 16.51
C HIS A 195 -19.63 18.05 15.02
N SER A 196 -20.26 19.14 14.60
CA SER A 196 -20.69 19.32 13.22
C SER A 196 -20.36 20.70 12.69
N ARG A 197 -20.19 20.78 11.37
CA ARG A 197 -19.89 21.99 10.64
C ARG A 197 -20.59 21.92 9.29
N LEU A 198 -21.26 23.01 8.92
CA LEU A 198 -21.75 23.20 7.55
C LEU A 198 -20.55 23.52 6.64
N VAL A 199 -20.33 22.71 5.60
CA VAL A 199 -19.28 22.95 4.58
C VAL A 199 -19.78 23.95 3.55
N ASP A 200 -21.06 23.82 3.16
CA ASP A 200 -21.79 24.72 2.26
C ASP A 200 -23.29 24.69 2.62
N THR A 201 -24.16 25.32 1.82
CA THR A 201 -25.61 25.41 2.08
C THR A 201 -26.37 24.08 2.13
N SER A 202 -25.77 22.99 1.65
CA SER A 202 -26.38 21.66 1.55
C SER A 202 -25.49 20.53 2.07
N THR A 203 -24.24 20.80 2.44
CA THR A 203 -23.30 19.76 2.86
C THR A 203 -22.97 19.93 4.34
N LEU A 204 -23.28 18.92 5.15
CA LEU A 204 -22.97 18.89 6.58
C LEU A 204 -21.86 17.87 6.85
N GLU A 205 -20.78 18.32 7.49
CA GLU A 205 -19.73 17.47 8.02
C GLU A 205 -20.03 17.20 9.50
N VAL A 206 -20.08 15.93 9.90
CA VAL A 206 -20.37 15.52 11.27
C VAL A 206 -19.35 14.49 11.72
N GLU A 207 -18.67 14.79 12.82
CA GLU A 207 -17.85 13.84 13.55
C GLU A 207 -18.72 13.05 14.52
N VAL A 208 -18.69 11.72 14.39
CA VAL A 208 -19.52 10.79 15.16
C VAL A 208 -18.62 9.86 15.95
N MET A 209 -18.73 9.89 17.28
CA MET A 209 -18.02 8.95 18.14
C MET A 209 -18.58 7.54 17.96
N ARG A 210 -17.71 6.52 17.98
CA ARG A 210 -18.13 5.11 17.80
C ARG A 210 -19.18 4.65 18.80
N GLU A 211 -19.08 5.09 20.05
CA GLU A 211 -19.99 4.73 21.13
C GLU A 211 -21.37 5.41 21.00
N GLN A 212 -21.40 6.56 20.33
CA GLN A 212 -22.61 7.35 20.12
C GLN A 212 -23.45 6.81 18.95
N GLY A 213 -22.77 6.38 17.87
CA GLY A 213 -23.41 5.84 16.67
C GLY A 213 -24.20 6.87 15.87
N LEU A 214 -24.78 6.43 14.74
CA LEU A 214 -25.46 7.31 13.78
C LEU A 214 -26.96 7.52 14.04
N ASN A 215 -27.61 6.64 14.81
CA ASN A 215 -29.06 6.68 14.95
C ASN A 215 -29.55 7.97 15.62
N GLY A 216 -28.83 8.47 16.63
CA GLY A 216 -29.17 9.72 17.30
C GLY A 216 -29.05 10.93 16.37
N LEU A 217 -28.01 10.96 15.53
CA LEU A 217 -27.77 11.99 14.52
C LEU A 217 -28.96 12.07 13.55
N PHE A 218 -29.34 10.96 12.93
CA PHE A 218 -30.47 10.94 11.99
C PHE A 218 -31.81 11.28 12.64
N SER A 219 -32.01 10.89 13.91
CA SER A 219 -33.22 11.22 14.66
C SER A 219 -33.34 12.74 14.87
N GLN A 220 -32.25 13.41 15.26
CA GLN A 220 -32.22 14.87 15.45
C GLN A 220 -32.45 15.62 14.13
N LEU A 221 -31.82 15.16 13.04
CA LEU A 221 -32.00 15.76 11.71
C LEU A 221 -33.46 15.63 11.24
N SER A 222 -34.05 14.42 11.40
CA SER A 222 -35.44 14.16 11.00
C SER A 222 -36.44 14.97 11.82
N ALA A 223 -36.23 15.13 13.13
CA ALA A 223 -37.08 15.94 14.00
C ALA A 223 -37.10 17.43 13.61
N GLN A 224 -36.02 17.91 12.99
CA GLN A 224 -35.89 19.27 12.47
C GLN A 224 -36.38 19.40 11.02
N GLY A 225 -36.88 18.33 10.41
CA GLY A 225 -37.29 18.32 9.00
C GLY A 225 -36.11 18.41 8.02
N VAL A 226 -34.89 18.10 8.48
CA VAL A 226 -33.69 18.05 7.63
C VAL A 226 -33.63 16.69 6.95
N GLN A 227 -33.75 16.69 5.63
CA GLN A 227 -33.70 15.47 4.83
C GLN A 227 -32.27 15.21 4.34
N VAL A 228 -31.70 14.08 4.74
CA VAL A 228 -30.40 13.60 4.23
C VAL A 228 -30.64 12.80 2.95
N LEU A 229 -30.04 13.23 1.84
CA LEU A 229 -30.10 12.57 0.54
C LEU A 229 -29.03 11.50 0.39
N SER A 230 -27.85 11.74 0.95
CA SER A 230 -26.67 10.91 0.76
C SER A 230 -25.71 11.03 1.95
N MET A 231 -24.94 9.98 2.22
CA MET A 231 -23.91 9.93 3.26
C MET A 231 -22.66 9.27 2.70
N ARG A 232 -21.50 9.87 2.98
CA ARG A 232 -20.18 9.30 2.67
C ARG A 232 -19.23 9.51 3.83
N ASN A 233 -18.27 8.60 3.98
CA ASN A 233 -17.15 8.79 4.91
C ASN A 233 -16.17 9.81 4.32
N LYS A 234 -15.56 10.62 5.18
CA LYS A 234 -14.41 11.43 4.80
C LYS A 234 -13.21 10.49 4.57
N ALA A 235 -12.55 10.62 3.42
CA ALA A 235 -11.59 9.63 2.91
C ALA A 235 -10.23 9.56 3.65
N ASN A 236 -10.00 10.38 4.68
CA ASN A 236 -8.66 10.60 5.24
C ASN A 236 -8.45 10.00 6.64
N ARG A 237 -9.21 8.96 6.99
CA ARG A 237 -9.17 8.31 8.31
C ARG A 237 -7.77 7.85 8.75
N LEU A 238 -7.01 7.26 7.81
CA LEU A 238 -5.65 6.79 8.09
C LEU A 238 -4.66 7.95 8.18
N GLU A 239 -4.81 8.98 7.35
CA GLU A 239 -3.96 10.18 7.41
C GLU A 239 -4.14 10.89 8.75
N GLU A 240 -5.38 11.07 9.21
CA GLU A 240 -5.67 11.66 10.52
C GLU A 240 -5.07 10.83 11.67
N LEU A 241 -5.19 9.50 11.62
CA LEU A 241 -4.52 8.60 12.57
C LEU A 241 -3.01 8.79 12.56
N PHE A 242 -2.41 8.83 11.38
CA PHE A 242 -0.98 8.97 11.22
C PHE A 242 -0.48 10.30 11.79
N VAL A 243 -1.15 11.41 11.47
CA VAL A 243 -0.83 12.74 12.04
C VAL A 243 -0.94 12.72 13.56
N THR A 244 -1.99 12.11 14.11
CA THR A 244 -2.19 12.01 15.55
C THR A 244 -1.10 11.18 16.23
N LEU A 245 -0.69 10.06 15.64
CA LEU A 245 0.38 9.19 16.17
C LEU A 245 1.75 9.86 16.11
N VAL A 246 2.05 10.55 15.00
CA VAL A 246 3.32 11.27 14.79
C VAL A 246 3.44 12.48 15.72
N ASN A 247 2.35 13.23 15.92
CA ASN A 247 2.34 14.42 16.78
C ASN A 247 2.22 14.07 18.27
N GLY A 248 1.42 13.07 18.64
CA GLY A 248 1.20 12.67 20.03
C GLY A 248 2.43 12.07 20.73
N ASN A 249 3.39 11.54 19.96
CA ASN A 249 4.69 11.12 20.47
C ASN A 249 5.71 12.28 20.56
N GLY A 250 5.43 13.44 19.96
CA GLY A 250 6.29 14.62 19.99
C GLY A 250 6.24 15.41 21.30
N GLU A 251 5.25 15.19 22.16
CA GLU A 251 5.11 15.86 23.46
C GLU A 251 5.77 15.12 24.64
N LYS A 252 6.45 14.00 24.38
CA LYS A 252 7.17 13.20 25.41
C LYS A 252 8.69 13.28 25.34
N ALA A 253 9.24 14.31 24.71
CA ALA A 253 10.68 14.58 24.67
C ALA A 253 11.05 15.80 25.52
#